data_AF-A0A8T5NBF6-F1
#
_entry.id   AF-A0A8T5NBF6-F1
#
_cell.length_a   1.000
_cell.length_b   1.000
_cell.length_c   1.000
_cell.angle_alpha   90.00
_cell.angle_beta   90.00
_cell.angle_gamma   90.00
#
_symmetry.space_group_name_H-M   'P 1'
#
loop_
_entity.id
_entity.type
_entity.pdbx_description
1 polymer ?
#
loop_
_entity_poly.entity_id
_entity_poly.type
_entity_poly.pdbx_seq_one_letter_code
_entity_poly.pdbx_strand_id
1 'polypeptide(L)'
;MALEHFSRLLAEHFDDNFLRKQSFTNWDAFFEYVYERSKSSRTIIALDEFPYLVKEEKALPSILQDHWDNKLKNSRIFLFLMGSSISMMERLMEYKSSIYGRRTGQLKLQPFQFKEVAKYIKNTQRAVELYSVFGGTPAYITDIDQSKNIVDNIKKKFLRMDSYIYQDVRFVLMEELDEPRYYFSILEAIAAGNVSLGEIINYTGLQRSLVGKYLSVLMELDLVRREISITAIKKSKNGIYSLKDNIFSFWFRFIFPYEDLISLGRSEEVLSRISRDLNAYIGKPFEEIAKEFLWETSKGNFSKMGRWWHKGEEIDIVALNDEKMEITFFECKWSRLSEREAVKILTDLERKSALVKWQDPERKEKFGIIAKEIKGKEKLREEGYQIFDLQDLDEYFI
;
A
#
# COMPACT_ATOMS: atom_id res chain seq x y z
N MET A 1 -17.23 -7.38 -29.29
CA MET A 1 -16.05 -8.11 -28.79
C MET A 1 -16.31 -8.76 -27.42
N ALA A 2 -16.70 -8.02 -26.37
CA ALA A 2 -16.95 -8.63 -25.05
C ALA A 2 -18.05 -9.71 -25.05
N LEU A 3 -19.24 -9.41 -25.57
CA LEU A 3 -20.36 -10.37 -25.64
C LEU A 3 -20.06 -11.60 -26.50
N GLU A 4 -19.28 -11.44 -27.56
CA GLU A 4 -18.82 -12.54 -28.42
C GLU A 4 -17.88 -13.48 -27.64
N HIS A 5 -16.95 -12.92 -26.88
CA HIS A 5 -16.10 -13.70 -25.98
C HIS A 5 -16.93 -14.44 -24.92
N PHE A 6 -17.84 -13.75 -24.23
CA PHE A 6 -18.72 -14.39 -23.25
C PHE A 6 -19.61 -15.49 -23.87
N SER A 7 -20.10 -15.27 -25.10
CA SER A 7 -20.87 -16.27 -25.83
C SER A 7 -20.04 -17.55 -26.04
N ARG A 8 -18.79 -17.41 -26.48
CA ARG A 8 -17.88 -18.55 -26.67
C ARG A 8 -17.62 -19.29 -25.37
N LEU A 9 -17.30 -18.58 -24.27
CA LEU A 9 -17.04 -19.18 -22.97
C LEU A 9 -18.26 -19.95 -22.43
N LEU A 10 -19.45 -19.35 -22.52
CA LEU A 10 -20.69 -19.98 -22.07
C LEU A 10 -21.09 -21.15 -22.96
N ALA A 11 -20.83 -21.08 -24.27
CA ALA A 11 -21.11 -22.16 -25.21
C ALA A 11 -20.20 -23.37 -24.96
N GLU A 12 -18.93 -23.15 -24.63
CA GLU A 12 -17.99 -24.19 -24.20
C GLU A 12 -18.42 -24.79 -22.85
N HIS A 13 -18.74 -23.95 -21.86
CA HIS A 13 -19.08 -24.41 -20.51
C HIS A 13 -20.39 -25.22 -20.45
N PHE A 14 -21.42 -24.79 -21.21
CA PHE A 14 -22.74 -25.44 -21.21
C PHE A 14 -22.95 -26.41 -22.38
N ASP A 15 -21.92 -26.66 -23.19
CA ASP A 15 -21.99 -27.43 -24.44
C ASP A 15 -23.17 -27.00 -25.37
N ASP A 16 -23.32 -25.69 -25.56
CA ASP A 16 -24.42 -25.10 -26.32
C ASP A 16 -24.01 -24.82 -27.78
N ASN A 17 -24.42 -25.71 -28.69
CA ASN A 17 -24.16 -25.59 -30.12
C ASN A 17 -24.84 -24.39 -30.81
N PHE A 18 -25.92 -23.85 -30.24
CA PHE A 18 -26.57 -22.67 -30.78
C PHE A 18 -25.72 -21.43 -30.48
N LEU A 19 -25.29 -21.28 -29.23
CA LEU A 19 -24.45 -20.16 -28.81
C LEU A 19 -23.06 -20.16 -29.47
N ARG A 20 -22.54 -21.34 -29.86
CA ARG A 20 -21.34 -21.46 -30.72
C ARG A 20 -21.49 -20.81 -32.09
N LYS A 21 -22.70 -20.81 -32.65
CA LYS A 21 -22.99 -20.29 -34.00
C LYS A 21 -23.52 -18.86 -33.97
N GLN A 22 -24.18 -18.46 -32.88
CA GLN A 22 -24.80 -17.16 -32.75
C GLN A 22 -24.48 -16.56 -31.39
N SER A 23 -23.63 -15.54 -31.39
CA SER A 23 -23.27 -14.80 -30.17
C SER A 23 -24.40 -13.88 -29.70
N PHE A 24 -24.38 -13.54 -28.41
CA PHE A 24 -25.26 -12.53 -27.83
C PHE A 24 -25.10 -11.18 -28.54
N THR A 25 -26.23 -10.53 -28.81
CA THR A 25 -26.28 -9.22 -29.46
C THR A 25 -26.37 -8.07 -28.46
N ASN A 26 -26.78 -8.34 -27.23
CA ASN A 26 -26.87 -7.37 -26.12
C ASN A 26 -26.74 -8.07 -24.76
N TRP A 27 -26.59 -7.25 -23.71
CA TRP A 27 -26.45 -7.73 -22.33
C TRP A 27 -27.73 -8.31 -21.74
N ASP A 28 -28.91 -7.89 -22.22
CA ASP A 28 -30.19 -8.51 -21.84
C ASP A 28 -30.23 -9.99 -22.21
N ALA A 29 -29.85 -10.34 -23.45
CA ALA A 29 -29.80 -11.72 -23.90
C ALA A 29 -28.79 -12.55 -23.11
N PHE A 30 -27.65 -11.95 -22.75
CA PHE A 30 -26.65 -12.58 -21.89
C PHE A 30 -27.22 -12.91 -20.50
N PHE A 31 -27.80 -11.93 -19.80
CA PHE A 31 -28.33 -12.14 -18.46
C PHE A 31 -29.54 -13.08 -18.44
N GLU A 32 -30.38 -13.04 -19.48
CA GLU A 32 -31.49 -13.98 -19.64
C GLU A 32 -30.99 -15.42 -19.77
N TYR A 33 -30.01 -15.64 -20.65
CA TYR A 33 -29.42 -16.96 -20.85
C TYR A 33 -28.81 -17.49 -19.55
N VAL A 34 -28.03 -16.65 -18.87
CA VAL A 34 -27.43 -16.95 -17.57
C VAL A 34 -28.48 -17.31 -16.52
N TYR A 35 -29.57 -16.55 -16.45
CA TYR A 35 -30.67 -16.82 -15.54
C TYR A 35 -31.27 -18.21 -15.79
N GLU A 36 -31.60 -18.54 -17.04
CA GLU A 36 -32.16 -19.85 -17.39
C GLU A 36 -31.21 -21.00 -17.00
N ARG A 37 -29.91 -20.86 -17.26
CA ARG A 37 -28.90 -21.86 -16.86
C ARG A 37 -28.80 -22.00 -15.35
N SER A 38 -28.90 -20.89 -14.61
CA SER A 38 -28.81 -20.88 -13.15
C SER A 38 -29.99 -21.55 -12.44
N LYS A 39 -31.11 -21.83 -13.13
CA LYS A 39 -32.24 -22.59 -12.56
C LYS A 39 -31.88 -24.06 -12.34
N SER A 40 -31.15 -24.65 -13.26
CA SER A 40 -30.81 -26.08 -13.22
C SER A 40 -29.63 -26.36 -12.28
N SER A 41 -28.61 -25.52 -12.27
CA SER A 41 -27.40 -25.70 -11.46
C SER A 41 -26.85 -24.37 -10.95
N ARG A 42 -26.11 -24.43 -9.82
CA ARG A 42 -25.39 -23.26 -9.31
C ARG A 42 -24.42 -22.77 -10.38
N THR A 43 -24.52 -21.50 -10.74
CA THR A 43 -23.75 -20.90 -11.83
C THR A 43 -22.94 -19.73 -11.28
N ILE A 44 -21.61 -19.79 -11.39
CA ILE A 44 -20.71 -18.72 -10.94
C ILE A 44 -20.28 -17.93 -12.18
N ILE A 45 -20.44 -16.61 -12.12
CA ILE A 45 -20.00 -15.70 -13.18
C ILE A 45 -19.09 -14.66 -12.57
N ALA A 46 -17.90 -14.53 -13.15
CA ALA A 46 -16.97 -13.46 -12.83
C ALA A 46 -16.86 -12.55 -14.04
N LEU A 47 -17.27 -11.29 -13.86
CA LEU A 47 -17.04 -10.23 -14.83
C LEU A 47 -15.79 -9.49 -14.39
N ASP A 48 -14.67 -9.87 -14.99
CA ASP A 48 -13.40 -9.20 -14.79
C ASP A 48 -13.35 -7.89 -15.57
N GLU A 49 -12.65 -6.90 -15.02
CA GLU A 49 -12.58 -5.54 -15.55
C GLU A 49 -13.95 -4.91 -15.87
N PHE A 50 -14.93 -5.11 -14.98
CA PHE A 50 -16.27 -4.57 -15.08
C PHE A 50 -16.33 -3.05 -15.32
N PRO A 51 -15.45 -2.20 -14.72
CA PRO A 51 -15.38 -0.78 -15.06
C PRO A 51 -15.23 -0.49 -16.55
N TYR A 52 -14.44 -1.30 -17.26
CA TYR A 52 -14.24 -1.15 -18.70
C TYR A 52 -15.50 -1.52 -19.49
N LEU A 53 -16.20 -2.58 -19.08
CA LEU A 53 -17.49 -2.94 -19.68
C LEU A 53 -18.52 -1.81 -19.53
N VAL A 54 -18.54 -1.12 -18.38
CA VAL A 54 -19.43 0.02 -18.15
C VAL A 54 -19.03 1.26 -18.97
N LYS A 55 -17.73 1.49 -19.20
CA LYS A 55 -17.28 2.56 -20.10
C LYS A 55 -17.77 2.34 -21.53
N GLU A 56 -17.69 1.11 -22.02
CA GLU A 56 -18.14 0.74 -23.36
C GLU A 56 -19.67 0.76 -23.47
N GLU A 57 -20.38 0.19 -22.49
CA GLU A 57 -21.83 0.13 -22.45
C GLU A 57 -22.38 0.80 -21.17
N LYS A 58 -22.71 2.08 -21.28
CA LYS A 58 -23.19 2.88 -20.14
C LYS A 58 -24.51 2.38 -19.57
N ALA A 59 -25.34 1.66 -20.34
CA ALA A 59 -26.59 1.09 -19.85
C ALA A 59 -26.39 -0.20 -19.03
N LEU A 60 -25.21 -0.84 -19.09
CA LEU A 60 -24.94 -2.13 -18.45
C LEU A 60 -25.30 -2.18 -16.96
N PRO A 61 -24.96 -1.17 -16.12
CA PRO A 61 -25.36 -1.18 -14.71
C PRO A 61 -26.88 -1.23 -14.51
N SER A 62 -27.64 -0.54 -15.35
CA SER A 62 -29.11 -0.51 -15.26
C SER A 62 -29.73 -1.80 -15.79
N ILE A 63 -29.17 -2.39 -16.85
CA ILE A 63 -29.57 -3.72 -17.34
C ILE A 63 -29.35 -4.77 -16.25
N LEU A 64 -28.14 -4.80 -15.66
CA LEU A 64 -27.83 -5.72 -14.57
C LEU A 64 -28.77 -5.52 -13.37
N GLN A 65 -29.10 -4.26 -13.03
CA GLN A 65 -30.02 -3.95 -11.95
C GLN A 65 -31.41 -4.58 -12.18
N ASP A 66 -31.98 -4.39 -13.37
CA ASP A 66 -33.30 -4.93 -13.71
C ASP A 66 -33.32 -6.47 -13.64
N HIS A 67 -32.33 -7.12 -14.27
CA HIS A 67 -32.19 -8.57 -14.21
C HIS A 67 -31.95 -9.07 -12.79
N TRP A 68 -31.19 -8.35 -11.98
CA TRP A 68 -30.96 -8.71 -10.58
C TRP A 68 -32.24 -8.69 -9.77
N ASP A 69 -32.99 -7.60 -9.86
CA ASP A 69 -34.18 -7.38 -9.06
C ASP A 69 -35.33 -8.32 -9.44
N ASN A 70 -35.48 -8.61 -10.73
CA ASN A 70 -36.60 -9.39 -11.24
C ASN A 70 -36.31 -10.88 -11.31
N LYS A 71 -35.05 -11.28 -11.51
CA LYS A 71 -34.69 -12.67 -11.87
C LYS A 71 -33.53 -13.22 -11.04
N LEU A 72 -32.34 -12.64 -11.17
CA LEU A 72 -31.08 -13.25 -10.73
C LEU A 72 -31.00 -13.42 -9.21
N LYS A 73 -31.52 -12.48 -8.41
CA LYS A 73 -31.46 -12.56 -6.93
C LYS A 73 -32.15 -13.79 -6.33
N ASN A 74 -33.13 -14.35 -7.05
CA ASN A 74 -33.89 -15.53 -6.64
C ASN A 74 -33.42 -16.82 -7.35
N SER A 75 -32.30 -16.75 -8.06
CA SER A 75 -31.72 -17.87 -8.79
C SER A 75 -30.53 -18.49 -8.04
N ARG A 76 -29.90 -19.53 -8.61
CA ARG A 76 -28.68 -20.13 -8.02
C ARG A 76 -27.39 -19.50 -8.57
N ILE A 77 -27.47 -18.26 -9.04
CA ILE A 77 -26.29 -17.52 -9.53
C ILE A 77 -25.41 -17.04 -8.37
N PHE A 78 -24.11 -16.98 -8.63
CA PHE A 78 -23.16 -16.21 -7.84
C PHE A 78 -22.38 -15.29 -8.77
N LEU A 79 -22.55 -13.97 -8.63
CA LEU A 79 -21.95 -12.97 -9.52
C LEU A 79 -20.81 -12.23 -8.81
N PHE A 80 -19.62 -12.25 -9.42
CA PHE A 80 -18.49 -11.42 -9.07
C PHE A 80 -18.34 -10.29 -10.08
N LEU A 81 -18.23 -9.06 -9.59
CA LEU A 81 -17.83 -7.89 -10.38
C LEU A 81 -16.46 -7.47 -9.88
N MET A 82 -15.46 -7.51 -10.76
CA MET A 82 -14.07 -7.24 -10.43
C MET A 82 -13.53 -6.15 -11.34
N GLY A 83 -12.49 -5.46 -10.91
CA GLY A 83 -11.82 -4.44 -11.71
C GLY A 83 -10.66 -3.84 -10.96
N SER A 84 -9.61 -3.49 -11.71
CA SER A 84 -8.42 -2.83 -11.18
C SER A 84 -8.68 -1.36 -10.86
N SER A 85 -9.55 -0.68 -11.63
CA SER A 85 -9.86 0.73 -11.40
C SER A 85 -10.67 0.97 -10.13
N ILE A 86 -9.98 1.36 -9.05
CA ILE A 86 -10.59 1.57 -7.72
C ILE A 86 -11.60 2.71 -7.80
N SER A 87 -11.23 3.81 -8.43
CA SER A 87 -12.07 5.01 -8.53
C SER A 87 -13.39 4.73 -9.26
N MET A 88 -13.36 3.89 -10.30
CA MET A 88 -14.57 3.52 -11.03
C MET A 88 -15.41 2.52 -10.25
N MET A 89 -14.77 1.53 -9.63
CA MET A 89 -15.46 0.57 -8.77
C MET A 89 -16.17 1.29 -7.63
N GLU A 90 -15.55 2.29 -7.01
CA GLU A 90 -16.19 3.11 -5.95
C GLU A 90 -17.38 3.91 -6.47
N ARG A 91 -17.27 4.56 -7.65
CA ARG A 91 -18.39 5.26 -8.29
C ARG A 91 -19.58 4.32 -8.58
N LEU A 92 -19.30 3.09 -9.03
CA LEU A 92 -20.31 2.06 -9.24
C LEU A 92 -20.96 1.55 -7.94
N MET A 93 -20.42 1.93 -6.79
CA MET A 93 -20.92 1.59 -5.46
C MET A 93 -21.54 2.78 -4.72
N GLU A 94 -21.57 3.98 -5.29
CA GLU A 94 -22.22 5.14 -4.69
C GLU A 94 -23.73 4.94 -4.57
N TYR A 95 -24.37 5.64 -3.62
CA TYR A 95 -25.82 5.54 -3.36
C TYR A 95 -26.68 5.76 -4.63
N LYS A 96 -26.20 6.60 -5.55
CA LYS A 96 -26.89 6.94 -6.80
C LYS A 96 -26.70 5.90 -7.91
N SER A 97 -25.84 4.90 -7.71
CA SER A 97 -25.54 3.89 -8.72
C SER A 97 -26.62 2.81 -8.79
N SER A 98 -26.86 2.28 -10.00
CA SER A 98 -27.83 1.19 -10.25
C SER A 98 -27.53 -0.10 -9.46
N ILE A 99 -26.28 -0.32 -9.06
CA ILE A 99 -25.82 -1.55 -8.40
C ILE A 99 -25.88 -1.40 -6.87
N TYR A 100 -26.13 -0.19 -6.35
CA TYR A 100 -26.20 0.09 -4.92
C TYR A 100 -27.22 -0.81 -4.21
N GLY A 101 -26.86 -1.28 -3.00
CA GLY A 101 -27.74 -2.10 -2.16
C GLY A 101 -27.96 -3.56 -2.60
N ARG A 102 -27.33 -3.99 -3.71
CA ARG A 102 -27.49 -5.37 -4.25
C ARG A 102 -26.30 -6.29 -3.96
N ARG A 103 -25.20 -5.74 -3.44
CA ARG A 103 -24.01 -6.51 -3.06
C ARG A 103 -24.25 -7.29 -1.77
N THR A 104 -23.81 -8.55 -1.77
CA THR A 104 -23.80 -9.42 -0.58
C THR A 104 -22.41 -9.51 0.06
N GLY A 105 -21.37 -9.06 -0.64
CA GLY A 105 -19.99 -9.01 -0.16
C GLY A 105 -19.15 -8.04 -0.96
N GLN A 106 -18.04 -7.61 -0.39
CA GLN A 106 -17.05 -6.76 -1.04
C GLN A 106 -15.68 -7.12 -0.48
N LEU A 107 -14.70 -7.28 -1.36
CA LEU A 107 -13.32 -7.56 -1.00
C LEU A 107 -12.41 -6.57 -1.74
N LYS A 108 -11.80 -5.64 -1.00
CA LYS A 108 -10.69 -4.83 -1.51
C LYS A 108 -9.41 -5.61 -1.26
N LEU A 109 -8.84 -6.22 -2.30
CA LEU A 109 -7.54 -6.88 -2.17
C LEU A 109 -6.48 -5.80 -1.89
N GLN A 110 -5.63 -6.06 -0.89
CA GLN A 110 -4.53 -5.19 -0.52
C GLN A 110 -3.22 -5.88 -0.90
N PRO A 111 -2.14 -5.11 -1.17
CA PRO A 111 -0.79 -5.67 -1.26
C PRO A 111 -0.45 -6.49 -0.01
N PHE A 112 0.48 -7.43 -0.15
CA PHE A 112 1.03 -8.17 0.98
C PHE A 112 1.65 -7.22 2.00
N GLN A 113 1.51 -7.56 3.28
CA GLN A 113 2.26 -6.91 4.33
C GLN A 113 3.68 -7.49 4.38
N PHE A 114 4.53 -6.95 5.25
CA PHE A 114 5.90 -7.42 5.34
C PHE A 114 5.97 -8.90 5.69
N LYS A 115 5.10 -9.38 6.59
CA LYS A 115 5.02 -10.77 7.03
C LYS A 115 4.89 -11.76 5.88
N GLU A 116 4.01 -11.52 4.91
CA GLU A 116 3.87 -12.44 3.77
C GLU A 116 5.11 -12.39 2.86
N VAL A 117 5.70 -11.21 2.66
CA VAL A 117 6.94 -11.07 1.87
C VAL A 117 8.12 -11.74 2.56
N ALA A 118 8.26 -11.59 3.88
CA ALA A 118 9.29 -12.25 4.67
C ALA A 118 9.18 -13.78 4.60
N LYS A 119 7.96 -14.34 4.70
CA LYS A 119 7.72 -15.79 4.53
C LYS A 119 8.08 -16.30 3.14
N TYR A 120 7.86 -15.49 2.10
CA TYR A 120 8.21 -15.85 0.73
C TYR A 120 9.73 -15.82 0.50
N ILE A 121 10.41 -14.79 1.00
CA ILE A 121 11.86 -14.58 0.80
C ILE A 121 12.72 -15.45 1.74
N LYS A 122 12.19 -15.80 2.93
CA LYS A 122 12.85 -16.64 3.95
C LYS A 122 14.23 -16.12 4.39
N ASN A 123 14.39 -14.81 4.38
CA ASN A 123 15.54 -14.10 4.93
C ASN A 123 15.08 -12.69 5.28
N THR A 124 14.99 -12.35 6.57
CA THR A 124 14.37 -11.08 6.99
C THR A 124 15.14 -9.87 6.48
N GLN A 125 16.48 -9.87 6.54
CA GLN A 125 17.25 -8.74 6.03
C GLN A 125 16.97 -8.50 4.54
N ARG A 126 16.98 -9.57 3.75
CA ARG A 126 16.69 -9.52 2.31
C ARG A 126 15.25 -9.09 2.05
N ALA A 127 14.31 -9.61 2.84
CA ALA A 127 12.90 -9.24 2.75
C ALA A 127 12.71 -7.74 3.03
N VAL A 128 13.38 -7.18 4.04
CA VAL A 128 13.31 -5.74 4.34
C VAL A 128 13.79 -4.92 3.14
N GLU A 129 14.95 -5.27 2.58
CA GLU A 129 15.51 -4.59 1.41
C GLU A 129 14.57 -4.64 0.20
N LEU A 130 14.02 -5.83 -0.11
CA LEU A 130 13.13 -6.02 -1.26
C LEU A 130 11.78 -5.35 -1.05
N TYR A 131 11.14 -5.54 0.11
CA TYR A 131 9.86 -4.93 0.45
C TYR A 131 9.93 -3.39 0.45
N SER A 132 11.05 -2.82 0.90
CA SER A 132 11.29 -1.37 0.90
C SER A 132 11.34 -0.76 -0.52
N VAL A 133 11.69 -1.56 -1.53
CA VAL A 133 11.90 -1.11 -2.92
C VAL A 133 10.73 -1.51 -3.83
N PHE A 134 10.22 -2.74 -3.69
CA PHE A 134 9.22 -3.32 -4.57
C PHE A 134 7.81 -3.37 -3.97
N GLY A 135 7.67 -3.04 -2.68
CA GLY A 135 6.38 -3.05 -1.98
C GLY A 135 5.80 -4.44 -1.77
N GLY A 136 4.49 -4.49 -1.54
CA GLY A 136 3.77 -5.72 -1.21
C GLY A 136 3.05 -6.36 -2.40
N THR A 137 3.11 -5.77 -3.60
CA THR A 137 2.35 -6.26 -4.75
C THR A 137 2.89 -7.63 -5.18
N PRO A 138 2.07 -8.69 -5.20
CA PRO A 138 2.53 -10.05 -5.44
C PRO A 138 3.30 -10.21 -6.76
N ALA A 139 2.82 -9.58 -7.83
CA ALA A 139 3.45 -9.64 -9.15
C ALA A 139 4.87 -9.06 -9.16
N TYR A 140 5.14 -8.02 -8.37
CA TYR A 140 6.47 -7.42 -8.30
C TYR A 140 7.41 -8.27 -7.45
N ILE A 141 6.93 -8.79 -6.32
CA ILE A 141 7.72 -9.64 -5.44
C ILE A 141 8.14 -10.96 -6.11
N THR A 142 7.26 -11.57 -6.89
CA THR A 142 7.56 -12.83 -7.58
C THR A 142 8.40 -12.68 -8.84
N ASP A 143 8.45 -11.48 -9.44
CA ASP A 143 9.30 -11.17 -10.60
C ASP A 143 10.78 -10.93 -10.20
N ILE A 144 11.06 -10.76 -8.91
CA ILE A 144 12.42 -10.53 -8.38
C ILE A 144 13.29 -11.79 -8.51
N ASP A 145 14.54 -11.60 -8.94
CA ASP A 145 15.56 -12.64 -8.95
C ASP A 145 16.19 -12.74 -7.55
N GLN A 146 15.71 -13.69 -6.75
CA GLN A 146 16.16 -13.91 -5.37
C GLN A 146 17.65 -14.31 -5.28
N SER A 147 18.26 -14.79 -6.38
CA SER A 147 19.69 -15.13 -6.42
C SER A 147 20.61 -13.91 -6.55
N LYS A 148 20.05 -12.73 -6.85
CA LYS A 148 20.78 -11.48 -7.05
C LYS A 148 20.61 -10.56 -5.86
N ASN A 149 21.56 -9.63 -5.70
CA ASN A 149 21.49 -8.59 -4.66
C ASN A 149 20.43 -7.52 -5.01
N ILE A 150 20.20 -6.56 -4.11
CA ILE A 150 19.18 -5.52 -4.30
C ILE A 150 19.50 -4.61 -5.49
N VAL A 151 20.77 -4.23 -5.64
CA VAL A 151 21.24 -3.31 -6.68
C VAL A 151 21.05 -3.91 -8.08
N ASP A 152 21.37 -5.19 -8.25
CA ASP A 152 21.18 -5.92 -9.50
C ASP A 152 19.69 -6.02 -9.88
N ASN A 153 18.81 -6.26 -8.91
CA ASN A 153 17.37 -6.28 -9.13
C ASN A 153 16.87 -4.89 -9.52
N ILE A 154 17.27 -3.83 -8.82
CA ILE A 154 16.92 -2.44 -9.19
C ILE A 154 17.36 -2.13 -10.62
N LYS A 155 18.61 -2.45 -10.97
CA LYS A 155 19.14 -2.22 -12.32
C LYS A 155 18.31 -2.91 -13.40
N LYS A 156 17.93 -4.17 -13.19
CA LYS A 156 17.15 -4.95 -14.16
C LYS A 156 15.68 -4.52 -14.24
N LYS A 157 15.09 -4.14 -13.10
CA LYS A 157 13.63 -3.94 -12.98
C LYS A 157 13.19 -2.49 -13.09
N PHE A 158 14.02 -1.51 -12.70
CA PHE A 158 13.67 -0.09 -12.78
C PHE A 158 14.52 0.72 -13.77
N LEU A 159 15.77 0.33 -14.02
CA LEU A 159 16.69 1.15 -14.85
C LEU A 159 16.73 0.71 -16.31
N ARG A 160 15.62 0.13 -16.76
CA ARG A 160 15.38 -0.38 -18.10
C ARG A 160 13.99 0.02 -18.53
N MET A 161 13.89 0.82 -19.59
CA MET A 161 12.59 1.29 -20.11
C MET A 161 11.72 0.14 -20.60
N ASP A 162 12.31 -0.99 -20.99
CA ASP A 162 11.60 -2.17 -21.49
C ASP A 162 11.23 -3.19 -20.39
N SER A 163 11.55 -2.92 -19.12
CA SER A 163 11.19 -3.83 -18.03
C SER A 163 9.70 -3.74 -17.71
N TYR A 164 9.13 -4.88 -17.31
CA TYR A 164 7.74 -4.98 -16.86
C TYR A 164 7.43 -3.98 -15.74
N ILE A 165 8.21 -4.00 -14.65
CA ILE A 165 7.96 -3.14 -13.48
C ILE A 165 8.03 -1.65 -13.84
N TYR A 166 8.98 -1.23 -14.68
CA TYR A 166 9.09 0.18 -15.07
C TYR A 166 7.82 0.65 -15.81
N GLN A 167 7.34 -0.17 -16.76
CA GLN A 167 6.15 0.16 -17.53
C GLN A 167 4.88 0.09 -16.69
N ASP A 168 4.74 -0.92 -15.84
CA ASP A 168 3.54 -1.19 -15.05
C ASP A 168 3.30 -0.08 -14.01
N VAL A 169 4.33 0.33 -13.26
CA VAL A 169 4.20 1.42 -12.26
C VAL A 169 3.73 2.72 -12.91
N ARG A 170 4.27 3.03 -14.09
CA ARG A 170 3.86 4.22 -14.87
C ARG A 170 2.44 4.07 -15.41
N PHE A 171 2.09 2.89 -15.92
CA PHE A 171 0.78 2.60 -16.50
C PHE A 171 -0.33 2.72 -15.46
N VAL A 172 -0.18 2.08 -14.30
CA VAL A 172 -1.15 2.11 -13.19
C VAL A 172 -1.47 3.55 -12.76
N LEU A 173 -0.46 4.40 -12.61
CA LEU A 173 -0.66 5.80 -12.23
C LEU A 173 -1.36 6.61 -13.33
N MET A 174 -1.02 6.36 -14.59
CA MET A 174 -1.64 7.06 -15.73
C MET A 174 -3.09 6.61 -15.97
N GLU A 175 -3.45 5.41 -15.56
CA GLU A 175 -4.81 4.87 -15.66
C GLU A 175 -5.74 5.46 -14.59
N GLU A 176 -5.24 5.70 -13.39
CA GLU A 176 -6.04 6.20 -12.26
C GLU A 176 -6.13 7.73 -12.18
N LEU A 177 -5.21 8.46 -12.81
CA LEU A 177 -5.05 9.91 -12.61
C LEU A 177 -5.34 10.73 -13.89
N ASP A 178 -6.46 11.44 -13.88
CA ASP A 178 -6.73 12.51 -14.86
C ASP A 178 -5.76 13.69 -14.63
N GLU A 179 -5.21 14.30 -15.69
CA GLU A 179 -4.21 15.39 -15.57
C GLU A 179 -3.00 15.05 -14.67
N PRO A 180 -2.20 14.02 -15.01
CA PRO A 180 -1.21 13.41 -14.13
C PRO A 180 -0.10 14.35 -13.66
N ARG A 181 0.16 15.46 -14.37
CA ARG A 181 1.27 16.38 -14.07
C ARG A 181 1.24 16.91 -12.64
N TYR A 182 0.08 17.35 -12.14
CA TYR A 182 -0.03 17.91 -10.78
C TYR A 182 0.06 16.82 -9.72
N TYR A 183 -0.55 15.67 -9.98
CA TYR A 183 -0.44 14.49 -9.11
C TYR A 183 1.01 14.04 -8.97
N PHE A 184 1.73 13.90 -10.08
CA PHE A 184 3.11 13.44 -10.09
C PHE A 184 4.02 14.44 -9.38
N SER A 185 3.81 15.75 -9.57
CA SER A 185 4.58 16.78 -8.84
C SER A 185 4.38 16.69 -7.32
N ILE A 186 3.16 16.42 -6.86
CA ILE A 186 2.87 16.25 -5.42
C ILE A 186 3.46 14.93 -4.88
N LEU A 187 3.33 13.83 -5.62
CA LEU A 187 3.90 12.54 -5.24
C LEU A 187 5.44 12.60 -5.18
N GLU A 188 6.07 13.25 -6.16
CA GLU A 188 7.50 13.54 -6.16
C GLU A 188 7.91 14.39 -4.96
N ALA A 189 7.16 15.45 -4.64
CA ALA A 189 7.45 16.30 -3.49
C ALA A 189 7.47 15.49 -2.18
N ILE A 190 6.46 14.63 -1.98
CA ILE A 190 6.34 13.80 -0.78
C ILE A 190 7.48 12.77 -0.74
N ALA A 191 7.78 12.08 -1.85
CA ALA A 191 8.89 11.14 -1.94
C ALA A 191 10.26 11.83 -1.75
N ALA A 192 10.38 13.10 -2.10
CA ALA A 192 11.56 13.93 -1.85
C ALA A 192 11.74 14.29 -0.36
N GLY A 193 10.73 14.07 0.49
CA GLY A 193 10.75 14.37 1.93
C GLY A 193 9.97 15.63 2.33
N ASN A 194 9.23 16.24 1.40
CA ASN A 194 8.34 17.37 1.69
C ASN A 194 7.01 16.82 2.19
N VAL A 195 6.90 16.61 3.49
CA VAL A 195 5.80 15.81 4.07
C VAL A 195 4.68 16.68 4.64
N SER A 196 4.90 17.96 4.92
CA SER A 196 3.83 18.86 5.35
C SER A 196 3.17 19.57 4.16
N LEU A 197 1.92 20.03 4.34
CA LEU A 197 1.22 20.79 3.30
C LEU A 197 2.02 22.03 2.84
N GLY A 198 2.71 22.71 3.77
CA GLY A 198 3.52 23.88 3.47
C GLY A 198 4.75 23.54 2.64
N GLU A 199 5.45 22.46 2.98
CA GLU A 199 6.62 21.99 2.21
C GLU A 199 6.21 21.54 0.81
N ILE A 200 5.10 20.82 0.66
CA ILE A 200 4.58 20.40 -0.66
C ILE A 200 4.24 21.62 -1.53
N ILE A 201 3.58 22.64 -0.96
CA ILE A 201 3.28 23.89 -1.68
C ILE A 201 4.57 24.56 -2.14
N ASN A 202 5.56 24.67 -1.26
CA ASN A 202 6.83 25.33 -1.58
C ASN A 202 7.63 24.56 -2.63
N TYR A 203 7.67 23.23 -2.56
CA TYR A 203 8.38 22.39 -3.52
C TYR A 203 7.72 22.45 -4.91
N THR A 204 6.40 22.32 -4.96
CA THR A 204 5.66 22.24 -6.23
C THR A 204 5.39 23.60 -6.87
N GLY A 205 5.40 24.69 -6.10
CA GLY A 205 5.00 26.03 -6.54
C GLY A 205 3.50 26.18 -6.82
N LEU A 206 2.68 25.17 -6.48
CA LEU A 206 1.25 25.17 -6.74
C LEU A 206 0.47 25.94 -5.67
N GLN A 207 -0.71 26.45 -6.03
CA GLN A 207 -1.59 27.11 -5.07
C GLN A 207 -2.12 26.13 -4.03
N ARG A 208 -2.28 26.60 -2.78
CA ARG A 208 -2.76 25.79 -1.65
C ARG A 208 -4.08 25.06 -1.91
N SER A 209 -5.04 25.70 -2.56
CA SER A 209 -6.33 25.10 -2.92
C SER A 209 -6.16 23.93 -3.88
N LEU A 210 -5.25 24.07 -4.84
CA LEU A 210 -4.92 23.06 -5.83
C LEU A 210 -4.27 21.85 -5.15
N VAL A 211 -3.22 22.07 -4.35
CA VAL A 211 -2.54 21.00 -3.59
C VAL A 211 -3.53 20.26 -2.69
N GLY A 212 -4.42 20.98 -2.01
CA GLY A 212 -5.47 20.37 -1.19
C GLY A 212 -6.41 19.46 -1.99
N LYS A 213 -6.86 19.89 -3.18
CA LYS A 213 -7.71 19.09 -4.06
C LYS A 213 -7.00 17.80 -4.50
N TYR A 214 -5.77 17.90 -5.02
CA TYR A 214 -5.03 16.74 -5.52
C TYR A 214 -4.64 15.77 -4.39
N LEU A 215 -4.27 16.27 -3.21
CA LEU A 215 -4.03 15.41 -2.03
C LEU A 215 -5.28 14.65 -1.60
N SER A 216 -6.47 15.27 -1.64
CA SER A 216 -7.71 14.57 -1.32
C SER A 216 -7.95 13.39 -2.25
N VAL A 217 -7.79 13.60 -3.57
CA VAL A 217 -7.95 12.51 -4.53
C VAL A 217 -6.88 11.42 -4.35
N LEU A 218 -5.62 11.78 -4.11
CA LEU A 218 -4.56 10.80 -3.82
C LEU A 218 -4.83 9.98 -2.55
N MET A 219 -5.49 10.56 -1.55
CA MET A 219 -5.93 9.84 -0.35
C MET A 219 -7.12 8.93 -0.62
N GLU A 220 -8.08 9.35 -1.44
CA GLU A 220 -9.22 8.52 -1.87
C GLU A 220 -8.75 7.31 -2.68
N LEU A 221 -7.79 7.52 -3.59
CA LEU A 221 -7.13 6.45 -4.36
C LEU A 221 -6.16 5.59 -3.54
N ASP A 222 -6.01 5.86 -2.25
CA ASP A 222 -5.15 5.08 -1.34
C ASP A 222 -3.65 5.13 -1.71
N LEU A 223 -3.23 6.13 -2.51
CA LEU A 223 -1.84 6.35 -2.93
C LEU A 223 -1.05 7.16 -1.89
N VAL A 224 -1.73 8.08 -1.21
CA VAL A 224 -1.16 8.93 -0.14
C VAL A 224 -1.95 8.71 1.13
N ARG A 225 -1.26 8.67 2.27
CA ARG A 225 -1.89 8.73 3.59
C ARG A 225 -1.52 10.02 4.30
N ARG A 226 -2.45 10.52 5.12
CA ARG A 226 -2.21 11.63 6.03
C ARG A 226 -2.09 11.11 7.45
N GLU A 227 -0.94 11.33 8.05
CA GLU A 227 -0.64 10.98 9.43
C GLU A 227 -0.72 12.22 10.32
N ILE A 228 -1.23 12.06 11.54
CA ILE A 228 -1.14 13.07 12.60
C ILE A 228 -0.39 12.46 13.78
N SER A 229 0.29 13.31 14.55
CA SER A 229 1.00 12.86 15.75
C SER A 229 0.06 12.05 16.65
N ILE A 230 0.56 10.96 17.22
CA ILE A 230 -0.22 9.97 17.96
C ILE A 230 -1.05 10.56 19.11
N THR A 231 -0.56 11.63 19.74
CA THR A 231 -1.20 12.36 20.84
C THR A 231 -1.99 13.59 20.38
N ALA A 232 -2.03 13.88 19.08
CA ALA A 232 -2.78 15.00 18.54
C ALA A 232 -4.29 14.69 18.48
N ILE A 233 -5.11 15.74 18.62
CA ILE A 233 -6.55 15.65 18.38
C ILE A 233 -6.84 15.29 16.92
N LYS A 234 -7.90 14.51 16.66
CA LYS A 234 -8.27 14.03 15.31
C LYS A 234 -8.39 15.16 14.27
N LYS A 235 -8.79 16.38 14.68
CA LYS A 235 -8.91 17.56 13.81
C LYS A 235 -7.63 18.39 13.68
N SER A 236 -6.48 17.85 14.09
CA SER A 236 -5.20 18.55 14.00
C SER A 236 -4.88 18.94 12.56
N LYS A 237 -4.52 20.22 12.36
CA LYS A 237 -4.03 20.73 11.07
C LYS A 237 -2.58 20.36 10.79
N ASN A 238 -1.83 19.94 11.82
CA ASN A 238 -0.42 19.55 11.73
C ASN A 238 -0.30 18.07 11.35
N GLY A 239 -0.79 17.73 10.17
CA GLY A 239 -0.61 16.41 9.58
C GLY A 239 0.54 16.41 8.58
N ILE A 240 1.16 15.24 8.44
CA ILE A 240 2.17 14.96 7.42
C ILE A 240 1.60 13.94 6.43
N TYR A 241 2.14 13.93 5.22
CA TYR A 241 1.74 13.09 4.11
C TYR A 241 2.87 12.12 3.79
N SER A 242 2.50 10.89 3.43
CA SER A 242 3.43 9.84 3.02
C SER A 242 2.80 9.00 1.92
N LEU A 243 3.62 8.48 1.00
CA LEU A 243 3.13 7.51 0.02
C LEU A 243 2.82 6.19 0.74
N LYS A 244 1.71 5.56 0.36
CA LYS A 244 1.25 4.34 1.02
C LYS A 244 2.06 3.12 0.58
N ASP A 245 2.37 3.02 -0.71
CA ASP A 245 3.12 1.90 -1.29
C ASP A 245 4.61 2.25 -1.43
N ASN A 246 5.46 1.32 -1.00
CA ASN A 246 6.91 1.43 -1.11
C ASN A 246 7.37 1.51 -2.57
N ILE A 247 6.68 0.86 -3.52
CA ILE A 247 7.10 0.91 -4.92
C ILE A 247 6.95 2.32 -5.51
N PHE A 248 5.83 2.99 -5.22
CA PHE A 248 5.63 4.37 -5.65
C PHE A 248 6.59 5.31 -4.92
N SER A 249 6.80 5.11 -3.62
CA SER A 249 7.81 5.86 -2.84
C SER A 249 9.20 5.76 -3.48
N PHE A 250 9.64 4.55 -3.82
CA PHE A 250 10.92 4.30 -4.45
C PHE A 250 11.00 4.92 -5.85
N TRP A 251 9.96 4.72 -6.66
CA TRP A 251 9.89 5.20 -8.03
C TRP A 251 9.94 6.73 -8.09
N PHE A 252 9.12 7.43 -7.29
CA PHE A 252 9.13 8.89 -7.24
C PHE A 252 10.40 9.48 -6.62
N ARG A 253 11.09 8.73 -5.74
CA ARG A 253 12.36 9.16 -5.16
C ARG A 253 13.54 9.04 -6.12
N PHE A 254 13.62 7.93 -6.86
CA PHE A 254 14.86 7.52 -7.54
C PHE A 254 14.74 7.32 -9.04
N ILE A 255 13.54 7.11 -9.57
CA ILE A 255 13.34 6.77 -10.97
C ILE A 255 12.75 7.96 -11.72
N PHE A 256 11.59 8.46 -11.27
CA PHE A 256 10.87 9.56 -11.90
C PHE A 256 11.73 10.82 -12.12
N PRO A 257 12.53 11.30 -11.13
CA PRO A 257 13.35 12.51 -11.33
C PRO A 257 14.49 12.34 -12.35
N TYR A 258 14.78 11.11 -12.76
CA TYR A 258 15.93 10.76 -13.61
C TYR A 258 15.53 9.93 -14.84
N GLU A 259 14.26 9.91 -15.24
CA GLU A 259 13.78 9.16 -16.42
C GLU A 259 14.55 9.54 -17.69
N ASP A 260 14.87 10.84 -17.86
CA ASP A 260 15.67 11.32 -18.98
C ASP A 260 17.05 10.62 -19.03
N LEU A 261 17.71 10.42 -17.89
CA LEU A 261 18.99 9.72 -17.85
C LEU A 261 18.83 8.24 -18.20
N ILE A 262 17.77 7.58 -17.72
CA ILE A 262 17.48 6.17 -18.02
C ILE A 262 17.21 6.00 -19.52
N SER A 263 16.39 6.88 -20.11
CA SER A 263 16.06 6.85 -21.54
C SER A 263 17.28 7.08 -22.45
N LEU A 264 18.25 7.89 -22.00
CA LEU A 264 19.53 8.11 -22.68
C LEU A 264 20.54 6.96 -22.46
N GLY A 265 20.16 5.88 -21.77
CA GLY A 265 21.03 4.74 -21.47
C GLY A 265 22.07 5.03 -20.38
N ARG A 266 21.93 6.14 -19.63
CA ARG A 266 22.84 6.56 -18.56
C ARG A 266 22.42 5.99 -17.20
N SER A 267 21.89 4.76 -17.19
CA SER A 267 21.36 4.07 -16.01
C SER A 267 22.39 3.90 -14.88
N GLU A 268 23.69 3.79 -15.18
CA GLU A 268 24.74 3.66 -14.17
C GLU A 268 24.86 4.89 -13.26
N GLU A 269 24.59 6.09 -13.79
CA GLU A 269 24.61 7.32 -12.98
C GLU A 269 23.45 7.34 -11.98
N VAL A 270 22.28 6.87 -12.40
CA VAL A 270 21.11 6.71 -11.54
C VAL A 270 21.37 5.63 -10.49
N LEU A 271 21.95 4.50 -10.89
CA LEU A 271 22.30 3.41 -9.98
C LEU A 271 23.32 3.83 -8.92
N SER A 272 24.30 4.67 -9.27
CA SER A 272 25.28 5.21 -8.31
C SER A 272 24.62 6.10 -7.25
N ARG A 273 23.63 6.91 -7.65
CA ARG A 273 22.84 7.73 -6.72
C ARG A 273 22.00 6.86 -5.80
N ILE A 274 21.27 5.90 -6.37
CA ILE A 274 20.48 4.93 -5.60
C ILE A 274 21.37 4.22 -4.59
N SER A 275 22.50 3.65 -5.01
CA SER A 275 23.38 2.86 -4.14
C SER A 275 23.92 3.67 -2.95
N ARG A 276 24.13 4.98 -3.12
CA ARG A 276 24.58 5.87 -2.05
C ARG A 276 23.51 6.10 -0.99
N ASP A 277 22.27 6.29 -1.43
CA ASP A 277 21.17 6.74 -0.57
C ASP A 277 20.28 5.58 -0.11
N LEU A 278 20.42 4.38 -0.69
CA LEU A 278 19.54 3.23 -0.47
C LEU A 278 19.45 2.83 1.02
N ASN A 279 20.57 2.82 1.74
CA ASN A 279 20.56 2.44 3.15
C ASN A 279 19.75 3.44 4.00
N ALA A 280 19.88 4.74 3.74
CA ALA A 280 19.11 5.76 4.43
C ALA A 280 17.62 5.69 4.04
N TYR A 281 17.33 5.45 2.75
CA TYR A 281 15.97 5.27 2.25
C TYR A 281 15.23 4.11 2.94
N ILE A 282 15.88 2.94 3.10
CA ILE A 282 15.29 1.76 3.76
C ILE A 282 14.90 2.06 5.22
N GLY A 283 15.52 3.05 5.87
CA GLY A 283 15.16 3.44 7.23
C GLY A 283 13.67 3.74 7.41
N LYS A 284 13.04 4.44 6.44
CA LYS A 284 11.63 4.82 6.56
C LYS A 284 10.66 3.64 6.40
N PRO A 285 10.76 2.79 5.37
CA PRO A 285 9.97 1.55 5.32
C PRO A 285 10.24 0.63 6.51
N PHE A 286 11.47 0.60 7.04
CA PHE A 286 11.81 -0.20 8.22
C PHE A 286 11.04 0.21 9.48
N GLU A 287 10.72 1.50 9.66
CA GLU A 287 9.82 1.94 10.74
C GLU A 287 8.42 1.29 10.63
N GLU A 288 7.86 1.17 9.43
CA GLU A 288 6.54 0.54 9.24
C GLU A 288 6.60 -0.98 9.45
N ILE A 289 7.70 -1.62 9.03
CA ILE A 289 7.96 -3.05 9.31
C ILE A 289 8.08 -3.27 10.82
N ALA A 290 8.76 -2.37 11.53
CA ALA A 290 8.90 -2.42 12.97
C ALA A 290 7.54 -2.25 13.69
N LYS A 291 6.65 -1.38 13.19
CA LYS A 291 5.27 -1.28 13.70
C LYS A 291 4.49 -2.58 13.50
N GLU A 292 4.60 -3.21 12.32
CA GLU A 292 3.96 -4.49 12.03
C GLU A 292 4.45 -5.58 13.00
N PHE A 293 5.77 -5.66 13.21
CA PHE A 293 6.38 -6.57 14.19
C PHE A 293 5.86 -6.34 15.61
N LEU A 294 5.81 -5.08 16.07
CA LEU A 294 5.31 -4.74 17.41
C LEU A 294 3.82 -5.06 17.57
N TRP A 295 3.01 -4.88 16.52
CA TRP A 295 1.59 -5.28 16.55
C TRP A 295 1.42 -6.77 16.75
N GLU A 296 2.16 -7.59 15.99
CA GLU A 296 2.09 -9.05 16.05
C GLU A 296 2.64 -9.61 17.38
N THR A 297 3.77 -9.07 17.86
CA THR A 297 4.44 -9.55 19.09
C THR A 297 3.74 -9.12 20.37
N SER A 298 3.06 -7.96 20.36
CA SER A 298 2.36 -7.45 21.54
C SER A 298 1.11 -8.23 21.91
N LYS A 299 0.60 -9.10 21.04
CA LYS A 299 -0.63 -9.91 21.25
C LYS A 299 -1.82 -9.07 21.74
N GLY A 300 -1.98 -7.87 21.20
CA GLY A 300 -3.06 -6.94 21.57
C GLY A 300 -2.78 -6.07 22.79
N ASN A 301 -1.53 -6.05 23.29
CA ASN A 301 -1.16 -5.18 24.42
C ASN A 301 -1.07 -3.70 24.05
N PHE A 302 -1.18 -3.32 22.77
CA PHE A 302 -1.24 -1.93 22.35
C PHE A 302 -2.66 -1.58 21.88
N SER A 303 -3.20 -0.46 22.36
CA SER A 303 -4.47 0.10 21.88
C SER A 303 -4.27 0.98 20.64
N LYS A 304 -3.09 1.61 20.52
CA LYS A 304 -2.77 2.53 19.42
C LYS A 304 -1.27 2.57 19.19
N MET A 305 -0.85 2.75 17.95
CA MET A 305 0.57 2.93 17.60
C MET A 305 0.73 3.96 16.49
N GLY A 306 1.76 4.79 16.57
CA GLY A 306 2.08 5.74 15.52
C GLY A 306 3.23 6.65 15.89
N ARG A 307 3.56 7.57 14.97
CA ARG A 307 4.65 8.54 15.15
C ARG A 307 4.25 9.68 16.06
N TRP A 308 5.22 10.26 16.73
CA TRP A 308 5.05 11.51 17.46
C TRP A 308 6.03 12.55 16.96
N TRP A 309 5.57 13.79 16.78
CA TRP A 309 6.45 14.92 16.48
C TRP A 309 5.97 16.21 17.15
N HIS A 310 6.91 17.04 17.58
CA HIS A 310 6.67 18.36 18.13
C HIS A 310 7.91 19.25 18.04
N LYS A 311 7.78 20.45 17.45
CA LYS A 311 8.83 21.49 17.43
C LYS A 311 10.23 20.98 16.99
N GLY A 312 10.27 20.16 15.95
CA GLY A 312 11.53 19.62 15.40
C GLY A 312 12.02 18.33 16.05
N GLU A 313 11.36 17.85 17.10
CA GLU A 313 11.59 16.53 17.68
C GLU A 313 10.62 15.51 17.09
N GLU A 314 11.09 14.28 16.85
CA GLU A 314 10.31 13.13 16.37
C GLU A 314 10.68 11.87 17.16
N ILE A 315 9.69 11.02 17.41
CA ILE A 315 9.83 9.65 17.89
C ILE A 315 9.18 8.72 16.86
N ASP A 316 9.97 7.77 16.34
CA ASP A 316 9.61 6.88 15.23
C ASP A 316 8.37 6.03 15.53
N ILE A 317 8.27 5.50 16.76
CA ILE A 317 7.09 4.74 17.19
C ILE A 317 6.77 5.06 18.65
N VAL A 318 5.52 5.41 18.88
CA VAL A 318 4.91 5.48 20.20
C VAL A 318 3.73 4.50 20.22
N ALA A 319 3.78 3.54 21.14
CA ALA A 319 2.73 2.56 21.36
C ALA A 319 2.02 2.86 22.69
N LEU A 320 0.70 2.99 22.64
CA LEU A 320 -0.14 3.32 23.79
C LEU A 320 -0.88 2.06 24.25
N ASN A 321 -1.08 1.94 25.56
CA ASN A 321 -2.05 1.05 26.17
C ASN A 321 -2.91 1.88 27.14
N ASP A 322 -4.07 2.31 26.67
CA ASP A 322 -4.98 3.16 27.47
C ASP A 322 -5.50 2.46 28.74
N GLU A 323 -5.65 1.14 28.73
CA GLU A 323 -6.19 0.37 29.88
C GLU A 323 -5.18 0.27 31.04
N LYS A 324 -3.90 0.07 30.71
CA LYS A 324 -2.82 -0.08 31.70
C LYS A 324 -2.10 1.22 32.00
N MET A 325 -2.48 2.30 31.32
CA MET A 325 -1.78 3.59 31.32
C MET A 325 -0.29 3.43 30.97
N GLU A 326 0.02 2.53 30.04
CA GLU A 326 1.40 2.30 29.58
C GLU A 326 1.64 3.02 28.26
N ILE A 327 2.80 3.68 28.15
CA ILE A 327 3.30 4.28 26.92
C ILE A 327 4.70 3.74 26.65
N THR A 328 4.92 3.26 25.42
CA THR A 328 6.19 2.71 25.00
C THR A 328 6.74 3.52 23.84
N PHE A 329 7.98 3.96 23.95
CA PHE A 329 8.68 4.73 22.92
C PHE A 329 9.73 3.86 22.24
N PHE A 330 9.81 3.91 20.92
CA PHE A 330 10.87 3.24 20.16
C PHE A 330 11.52 4.17 19.14
N GLU A 331 12.81 3.92 18.94
CA GLU A 331 13.60 4.41 17.82
C GLU A 331 13.95 3.24 16.90
N CYS A 332 13.78 3.43 15.60
CA CYS A 332 14.08 2.43 14.57
C CYS A 332 15.34 2.84 13.82
N LYS A 333 16.29 1.91 13.63
CA LYS A 333 17.55 2.19 12.96
C LYS A 333 17.94 1.07 12.00
N TRP A 334 17.95 1.36 10.70
CA TRP A 334 18.48 0.45 9.68
C TRP A 334 20.02 0.46 9.65
N SER A 335 20.64 0.08 10.77
CA SER A 335 22.08 0.03 10.99
C SER A 335 22.44 -1.01 12.06
N ARG A 336 23.72 -1.41 12.09
CA ARG A 336 24.27 -2.19 13.20
C ARG A 336 24.73 -1.23 14.28
N LEU A 337 24.29 -1.43 15.52
CA LEU A 337 24.57 -0.54 16.64
C LEU A 337 25.53 -1.21 17.63
N SER A 338 26.52 -0.46 18.08
CA SER A 338 27.25 -0.79 19.30
C SER A 338 26.39 -0.50 20.53
N GLU A 339 26.74 -1.12 21.66
CA GLU A 339 26.05 -0.89 22.94
C GLU A 339 26.05 0.62 23.30
N ARG A 340 27.18 1.30 23.10
CA ARG A 340 27.31 2.74 23.36
C ARG A 340 26.37 3.59 22.49
N GLU A 341 26.21 3.23 21.23
CA GLU A 341 25.28 3.93 20.33
C GLU A 341 23.82 3.69 20.73
N ALA A 342 23.49 2.45 21.09
CA ALA A 342 22.15 2.10 21.60
C ALA A 342 21.81 2.88 22.87
N VAL A 343 22.71 2.92 23.86
CA VAL A 343 22.54 3.72 25.09
C VAL A 343 22.33 5.20 24.76
N LYS A 344 23.12 5.77 23.83
CA LYS A 344 22.96 7.17 23.43
C LYS A 344 21.57 7.44 22.82
N ILE A 345 21.07 6.52 22.01
CA ILE A 345 19.72 6.63 21.41
C ILE A 345 18.64 6.55 22.51
N LEU A 346 18.76 5.61 23.45
CA LEU A 346 17.83 5.48 24.59
C LEU A 346 17.79 6.76 25.45
N THR A 347 18.96 7.33 25.78
CA THR A 347 19.03 8.58 26.56
C THR A 347 18.36 9.75 25.83
N ASP A 348 18.55 9.87 24.51
CA ASP A 348 17.87 10.91 23.73
C ASP A 348 16.36 10.64 23.62
N LEU A 349 15.95 9.37 23.53
CA LEU A 349 14.54 8.98 23.52
C LEU A 349 13.82 9.31 24.83
N GLU A 350 14.47 9.08 25.98
CA GLU A 350 14.00 9.52 27.31
C GLU A 350 13.87 11.04 27.40
N ARG A 351 14.84 11.79 26.84
CA ARG A 351 14.74 13.26 26.75
C ARG A 351 13.54 13.70 25.91
N LYS A 352 13.28 13.04 24.78
CA LYS A 352 12.13 13.35 23.92
C LYS A 352 10.80 12.96 24.56
N SER A 353 10.73 11.84 25.30
CA SER A 353 9.48 11.38 25.92
C SER A 353 8.90 12.40 26.89
N ALA A 354 9.75 13.17 27.56
CA ALA A 354 9.36 14.28 28.45
C ALA A 354 8.54 15.39 27.73
N LEU A 355 8.60 15.47 26.39
CA LEU A 355 7.82 16.42 25.59
C LEU A 355 6.47 15.86 25.14
N VAL A 356 6.29 14.55 25.22
CA VAL A 356 5.04 13.87 24.86
C VAL A 356 4.04 14.12 25.97
N LYS A 357 2.82 14.54 25.63
CA LYS A 357 1.72 14.75 26.59
C LYS A 357 0.65 13.68 26.41
N TRP A 358 0.52 12.80 27.40
CA TRP A 358 -0.46 11.71 27.39
C TRP A 358 -0.58 11.10 28.79
N GLN A 359 -1.76 11.23 29.42
CA GLN A 359 -2.06 10.66 30.75
C GLN A 359 -1.04 10.99 31.85
N ASP A 360 -0.42 12.18 31.78
CA ASP A 360 0.54 12.64 32.78
C ASP A 360 -0.16 13.00 34.10
N PRO A 361 0.42 12.68 35.29
CA PRO A 361 1.71 12.02 35.52
C PRO A 361 1.60 10.49 35.75
N GLU A 362 0.43 9.89 35.52
CA GLU A 362 0.14 8.49 35.93
C GLU A 362 0.66 7.43 34.96
N ARG A 363 1.13 7.87 33.78
CA ARG A 363 1.64 6.97 32.73
C ARG A 363 2.89 6.20 33.17
N LYS A 364 2.99 4.96 32.72
CA LYS A 364 4.17 4.11 32.86
C LYS A 364 4.93 4.09 31.56
N GLU A 365 6.18 4.54 31.59
CA GLU A 365 7.02 4.64 30.40
C GLU A 365 7.88 3.39 30.20
N LYS A 366 8.00 2.96 28.95
CA LYS A 366 8.95 1.95 28.49
C LYS A 366 9.69 2.50 27.27
N PHE A 367 10.93 2.08 27.10
CA PHE A 367 11.79 2.55 26.03
C PHE A 367 12.40 1.38 25.28
N GLY A 368 12.57 1.53 23.97
CA GLY A 368 13.10 0.47 23.15
C GLY A 368 13.80 0.95 21.89
N ILE A 369 14.54 0.02 21.28
CA ILE A 369 15.20 0.22 19.99
C ILE A 369 14.95 -0.99 19.13
N ILE A 370 14.67 -0.76 17.85
CA ILE A 370 14.61 -1.78 16.82
C ILE A 370 15.68 -1.49 15.77
N ALA A 371 16.63 -2.40 15.54
CA ALA A 371 17.71 -2.16 14.58
C ALA A 371 18.10 -3.38 13.75
N LYS A 372 19.13 -3.27 12.88
CA LYS A 372 19.62 -4.44 12.13
C LYS A 372 20.28 -5.46 13.05
N GLU A 373 21.07 -4.97 13.97
CA GLU A 373 21.85 -5.73 14.95
C GLU A 373 22.20 -4.78 16.10
N ILE A 374 22.13 -5.26 17.34
CA ILE A 374 22.48 -4.46 18.52
C ILE A 374 23.44 -5.24 19.41
N LYS A 375 24.68 -4.77 19.54
CA LYS A 375 25.64 -5.36 20.49
C LYS A 375 25.22 -5.03 21.92
N GLY A 376 25.33 -6.01 22.82
CA GLY A 376 24.92 -5.84 24.22
C GLY A 376 23.40 -5.92 24.44
N LYS A 377 22.64 -6.44 23.45
CA LYS A 377 21.18 -6.58 23.48
C LYS A 377 20.62 -7.17 24.78
N GLU A 378 21.17 -8.28 25.25
CA GLU A 378 20.67 -8.94 26.48
C GLU A 378 20.92 -8.10 27.74
N LYS A 379 22.07 -7.44 27.84
CA LYS A 379 22.35 -6.52 28.96
C LYS A 379 21.36 -5.36 29.00
N LEU A 380 21.07 -4.75 27.85
CA LEU A 380 20.08 -3.67 27.76
C LEU A 380 18.66 -4.16 28.11
N ARG A 381 18.32 -5.41 27.77
CA ARG A 381 17.05 -6.03 28.19
C ARG A 381 16.98 -6.25 29.70
N GLU A 382 18.08 -6.67 30.33
CA GLU A 382 18.19 -6.79 31.80
C GLU A 382 18.01 -5.45 32.51
N GLU A 383 18.43 -4.35 31.88
CA GLU A 383 18.20 -2.97 32.35
C GLU A 383 16.74 -2.49 32.15
N GLY A 384 15.87 -3.31 31.55
CA GLY A 384 14.45 -3.05 31.38
C GLY A 384 14.06 -2.44 30.03
N TYR A 385 15.00 -2.29 29.10
CA TYR A 385 14.73 -1.76 27.76
C TYR A 385 14.17 -2.82 26.81
N GLN A 386 13.28 -2.41 25.90
CA GLN A 386 12.72 -3.25 24.87
C GLN A 386 13.58 -3.23 23.61
N ILE A 387 14.56 -4.11 23.56
CA ILE A 387 15.56 -4.15 22.47
C ILE A 387 15.23 -5.27 21.49
N PHE A 388 15.13 -4.92 20.22
CA PHE A 388 14.90 -5.86 19.13
C PHE A 388 15.89 -5.67 17.97
N ASP A 389 16.26 -6.77 17.33
CA ASP A 389 17.00 -6.79 16.07
C ASP A 389 16.42 -7.80 15.07
N LEU A 390 17.08 -7.99 13.93
CA LEU A 390 16.55 -8.88 12.88
C LEU A 390 16.41 -10.33 13.31
N GLN A 391 17.16 -10.79 14.32
CA GLN A 391 17.00 -12.14 14.83
C GLN A 391 15.66 -12.30 15.54
N ASP A 392 15.19 -11.27 16.26
CA ASP A 392 13.85 -11.32 16.85
C ASP A 392 12.77 -11.25 15.77
N LEU A 393 12.99 -10.50 14.69
CA LEU A 393 12.05 -10.45 13.57
C LEU A 393 11.98 -11.80 12.84
N ASP A 394 13.11 -12.50 12.67
CA ASP A 394 13.17 -13.84 12.09
C ASP A 394 12.26 -14.81 12.86
N GLU A 395 12.32 -14.82 14.20
CA GLU A 395 11.52 -15.72 15.06
C GLU A 395 10.00 -15.57 14.88
N TYR A 396 9.54 -14.42 14.39
CA TYR A 396 8.11 -14.14 14.23
C TYR A 396 7.63 -14.21 12.78
N PHE A 397 8.47 -13.83 11.82
CA PHE A 397 8.07 -13.73 10.43
C PHE A 397 8.44 -14.95 9.58
N ILE A 398 9.40 -15.77 10.01
CA ILE A 398 9.92 -16.92 9.26
C ILE A 398 9.77 -18.19 10.08
#